data_AF-A0A1C2DET1-F1
#
_entry.id   AF-A0A1C2DET1-F1
#
_cell.length_a   1.000
_cell.length_b   1.000
_cell.length_c   1.000
_cell.angle_alpha   90.00
_cell.angle_beta   90.00
_cell.angle_gamma   90.00
#
_symmetry.space_group_name_H-M   'P 1'
#
loop_
_entity.id
_entity.type
_entity.pdbx_description
1 polymer ?
#
loop_
_entity_poly.entity_id
_entity_poly.type
_entity_poly.pdbx_seq_one_letter_code
_entity_poly.pdbx_strand_id
1 'polypeptide(L)'
;MTHDTTPIPVPSLPETRSEAVTAAVHYYRAEIARMAGWRERIDHTTNWAITVVAALLSVSLSTATAHHGVLLFAMLLVYLLLMIEARRYRFFDVYRYRVRQFERHYFAQAFSPVPDASANWQQILGQNLREPRFFISTGDALSRRLRRNYIWMFLILLAAWVLKISTPKLQHEGNSLGISQSFQDVVTNANLGPIPGLFVLAAVTAFFLWLLYACLRTQDDTGESGFGEVHV
;
A
#
# COMPACT_ATOMS: atom_id res chain seq x y z
N MET A 1 -5.31 19.74 -49.65
CA MET A 1 -4.64 18.98 -48.58
C MET A 1 -4.86 17.51 -48.87
N THR A 2 -3.89 16.87 -49.51
CA THR A 2 -3.89 15.42 -49.78
C THR A 2 -3.47 14.71 -48.50
N HIS A 3 -4.34 13.89 -47.91
CA HIS A 3 -3.96 13.02 -46.80
C HIS A 3 -2.93 12.01 -47.31
N ASP A 4 -1.72 12.08 -46.76
CA ASP A 4 -0.68 11.08 -46.97
C ASP A 4 -1.14 9.78 -46.30
N THR A 5 -1.48 8.78 -47.12
CA THR A 5 -1.91 7.44 -46.69
C THR A 5 -0.78 6.43 -46.82
N THR A 6 0.47 6.84 -46.62
CA THR A 6 1.59 5.90 -46.54
C THR A 6 1.30 4.86 -45.43
N PRO A 7 1.21 3.57 -45.78
CA PRO A 7 0.99 2.53 -44.77
C PRO A 7 2.16 2.56 -43.79
N ILE A 8 1.86 2.76 -42.50
CA ILE A 8 2.87 2.68 -41.46
C ILE A 8 3.49 1.28 -41.54
N PRO A 9 4.81 1.14 -41.74
CA PRO A 9 5.46 -0.16 -41.76
C PRO A 9 5.15 -0.88 -40.44
N VAL A 10 4.51 -2.03 -40.53
CA VAL A 10 4.29 -2.89 -39.36
C VAL A 10 5.67 -3.26 -38.81
N PRO A 11 5.93 -3.10 -37.50
CA PRO A 11 7.18 -3.53 -36.90
C PRO A 11 7.44 -5.01 -37.25
N SER A 12 8.65 -5.33 -37.72
CA SER A 12 8.99 -6.73 -37.99
C SER A 12 8.96 -7.52 -36.68
N LEU A 13 8.18 -8.60 -36.67
CA LEU A 13 8.20 -9.58 -35.59
C LEU A 13 9.47 -10.43 -35.73
N PRO A 14 9.97 -11.05 -34.64
CA PRO A 14 11.08 -11.98 -34.73
C PRO A 14 10.80 -13.10 -35.75
N GLU A 15 11.67 -13.25 -36.73
CA GLU A 15 11.53 -14.24 -37.80
C GLU A 15 12.30 -15.52 -37.48
N THR A 16 13.41 -15.39 -36.74
CA THR A 16 14.26 -16.53 -36.34
C THR A 16 14.09 -16.89 -34.86
N ARG A 17 14.40 -18.15 -34.52
CA ARG A 17 14.39 -18.60 -33.11
C ARG A 17 15.36 -17.78 -32.26
N SER A 18 16.52 -17.42 -32.79
CA SER A 18 17.51 -16.60 -32.07
C SER A 18 16.99 -15.18 -31.80
N GLU A 19 16.30 -14.56 -32.77
CA GLU A 19 15.66 -13.26 -32.56
C GLU A 19 14.54 -13.35 -31.51
N ALA A 20 13.72 -14.41 -31.55
CA ALA A 20 12.63 -14.59 -30.60
C ALA A 20 13.15 -14.77 -29.16
N VAL A 21 14.21 -15.56 -28.98
CA VAL A 21 14.89 -15.73 -27.69
C VAL A 21 15.50 -14.40 -27.23
N THR A 22 16.17 -13.67 -28.13
CA THR A 22 16.78 -12.37 -27.82
C THR A 22 15.72 -11.36 -27.38
N ALA A 23 14.60 -11.25 -28.10
CA ALA A 23 13.47 -10.39 -27.75
C ALA A 23 12.87 -10.77 -26.39
N ALA A 24 12.68 -12.07 -26.12
CA ALA A 24 12.17 -12.56 -24.84
C ALA A 24 13.09 -12.21 -23.66
N VAL A 25 14.40 -12.37 -23.82
CA VAL A 25 15.40 -12.03 -22.79
C VAL A 25 15.41 -10.53 -22.52
N HIS A 26 15.40 -9.68 -23.55
CA HIS A 26 15.36 -8.23 -23.37
C HIS A 26 14.03 -7.76 -22.75
N TYR A 27 12.90 -8.35 -23.15
CA TYR A 27 11.61 -8.09 -22.53
C TYR A 27 11.61 -8.45 -21.04
N TYR A 28 12.10 -9.63 -20.68
CA TYR A 28 12.20 -10.08 -19.29
C TYR A 28 13.07 -9.14 -18.44
N ARG A 29 14.24 -8.74 -18.96
CA ARG A 29 15.10 -7.75 -18.27
C ARG A 29 14.39 -6.42 -18.04
N ALA A 30 13.64 -5.95 -19.03
CA ALA A 30 12.87 -4.72 -18.92
C ALA A 30 11.72 -4.84 -17.91
N GLU A 31 11.04 -5.99 -17.85
CA GLU A 31 10.00 -6.27 -16.85
C GLU A 31 10.57 -6.31 -15.42
N ILE A 32 11.74 -6.95 -15.20
CA ILE A 32 12.43 -6.90 -13.91
C ILE A 32 12.75 -5.45 -13.51
N ALA A 33 13.30 -4.65 -14.43
CA ALA A 33 13.63 -3.27 -14.15
C ALA A 33 12.38 -2.44 -13.79
N ARG A 34 11.27 -2.64 -14.51
CA ARG A 34 9.97 -2.01 -14.18
C ARG A 34 9.46 -2.43 -12.81
N MET A 35 9.50 -3.74 -12.50
CA MET A 35 9.11 -4.28 -11.20
C MET A 35 9.95 -3.70 -10.06
N ALA A 36 11.28 -3.64 -10.23
CA ALA A 36 12.19 -3.07 -9.25
C ALA A 36 11.90 -1.57 -9.01
N GLY A 37 11.71 -0.79 -10.07
CA GLY A 37 11.36 0.63 -9.94
C GLY A 37 9.99 0.87 -9.28
N TRP A 38 9.01 -0.01 -9.51
CA TRP A 38 7.73 0.05 -8.80
C TRP A 38 7.85 -0.34 -7.33
N ARG A 39 8.68 -1.34 -7.00
CA ARG A 39 9.00 -1.70 -5.62
C ARG A 39 9.61 -0.52 -4.88
N GLU A 40 10.62 0.12 -5.46
CA GLU A 40 11.29 1.27 -4.86
C GLU A 40 10.31 2.42 -4.58
N ARG A 41 9.42 2.76 -5.54
CA ARG A 41 8.39 3.79 -5.35
C ARG A 41 7.42 3.51 -4.21
N ILE A 42 7.20 2.24 -3.89
CA ILE A 42 6.35 1.81 -2.80
C ILE A 42 7.11 1.85 -1.47
N ASP A 43 8.37 1.43 -1.46
CA ASP A 43 9.21 1.51 -0.25
C ASP A 43 9.41 2.98 0.17
N HIS A 44 9.58 3.89 -0.81
CA HIS A 44 9.62 5.33 -0.55
C HIS A 44 8.34 5.87 0.11
N THR A 45 7.14 5.42 -0.26
CA THR A 45 5.89 5.93 0.36
C THR A 45 5.76 5.51 1.81
N THR A 46 6.14 4.28 2.14
CA THR A 46 6.19 3.83 3.54
C THR A 46 7.24 4.62 4.33
N ASN A 47 8.42 4.87 3.76
CA ASN A 47 9.47 5.68 4.41
C ASN A 47 8.98 7.10 4.70
N TRP A 48 8.33 7.76 3.74
CA TRP A 48 7.73 9.08 3.94
C TRP A 48 6.65 9.06 5.02
N ALA A 49 5.83 8.01 5.10
CA ALA A 49 4.83 7.86 6.15
C ALA A 49 5.48 7.80 7.54
N ILE A 50 6.56 7.02 7.71
CA ILE A 50 7.32 6.93 8.96
C ILE A 50 7.88 8.30 9.34
N THR A 51 8.49 9.01 8.39
CA THR A 51 9.05 10.35 8.64
C THR A 51 7.97 11.35 9.08
N VAL A 52 6.81 11.36 8.42
CA VAL A 52 5.68 12.23 8.79
C VAL A 52 5.16 11.89 10.19
N VAL A 53 5.01 10.59 10.50
CA VAL A 53 4.60 10.13 11.83
C VAL A 53 5.58 10.59 12.90
N ALA A 54 6.88 10.37 12.70
CA ALA A 54 7.92 10.76 13.65
C ALA A 54 7.94 12.29 13.87
N ALA A 55 7.83 13.07 12.80
CA ALA A 55 7.81 14.53 12.87
C ALA A 55 6.58 15.04 13.65
N LEU A 56 5.38 14.55 13.32
CA LEU A 56 4.14 15.02 13.97
C LEU A 56 4.00 14.51 15.41
N LEU A 57 4.51 13.31 15.71
CA LEU A 57 4.63 12.82 17.09
C LEU A 57 5.56 13.72 17.90
N SER A 58 6.75 14.05 17.36
CA SER A 58 7.70 14.93 18.02
C SER A 58 7.10 16.32 18.30
N VAL A 59 6.44 16.92 17.31
CA VAL A 59 5.75 18.21 17.49
C VAL A 59 4.64 18.11 18.53
N SER A 60 3.82 17.05 18.49
CA SER A 60 2.69 16.90 19.41
C SER A 60 3.12 16.62 20.87
N LEU A 61 4.22 15.88 21.06
CA LEU A 61 4.68 15.45 22.39
C LEU A 61 5.73 16.39 23.00
N SER A 62 6.47 17.16 22.20
CA SER A 62 7.50 18.09 22.69
C SER A 62 6.93 19.28 23.46
N THR A 63 5.68 19.67 23.17
CA THR A 63 5.04 20.80 23.82
C THR A 63 3.72 20.37 24.45
N ALA A 64 3.55 20.64 25.75
CA ALA A 64 2.30 20.41 26.46
C ALA A 64 1.12 21.07 25.70
N THR A 65 1.25 22.36 25.38
CA THR A 65 0.23 23.16 24.70
C THR A 65 -0.09 22.76 23.24
N ALA A 66 0.64 21.82 22.63
CA ALA A 66 0.34 21.37 21.29
C ALA A 66 -1.04 20.71 21.21
N HIS A 67 -1.87 21.19 20.29
CA HIS A 67 -3.24 20.68 20.11
C HIS A 67 -3.23 19.20 19.71
N HIS A 68 -4.07 18.36 20.35
CA HIS A 68 -4.18 16.92 20.03
C HIS A 68 -4.61 16.66 18.57
N GLY A 69 -5.18 17.68 17.93
CA GLY A 69 -5.55 17.71 16.51
C GLY A 69 -4.38 17.45 15.56
N VAL A 70 -3.14 17.71 15.98
CA VAL A 70 -1.93 17.36 15.22
C VAL A 70 -1.84 15.85 14.99
N LEU A 71 -2.20 15.03 15.98
CA LEU A 71 -2.18 13.57 15.88
C LEU A 71 -3.32 13.05 15.00
N LEU A 72 -4.49 13.69 15.05
CA LEU A 72 -5.60 13.38 14.15
C LEU A 72 -5.23 13.71 12.70
N PHE A 73 -4.56 14.83 12.48
CA PHE A 73 -4.03 15.21 11.16
C PHE A 73 -2.95 14.21 10.69
N ALA A 74 -2.08 13.74 11.59
CA ALA A 74 -1.11 12.70 11.28
C ALA A 74 -1.79 11.40 10.81
N MET A 75 -2.85 10.95 11.50
CA MET A 75 -3.63 9.77 11.10
C MET A 75 -4.20 9.94 9.69
N LEU A 76 -4.73 11.12 9.37
CA LEU A 76 -5.25 11.43 8.03
C LEU A 76 -4.16 11.37 6.95
N LEU A 77 -2.98 11.95 7.21
CA LEU A 77 -1.85 11.90 6.27
C LEU A 77 -1.34 10.47 6.05
N VAL A 78 -1.23 9.67 7.12
CA VAL A 78 -0.86 8.26 7.04
C VAL A 78 -1.87 7.48 6.22
N TYR A 79 -3.17 7.74 6.41
CA TYR A 79 -4.23 7.14 5.61
C TYR A 79 -4.14 7.52 4.12
N LEU A 80 -3.86 8.78 3.81
CA LEU A 80 -3.66 9.24 2.45
C LEU A 80 -2.45 8.54 1.80
N LEU A 81 -1.33 8.41 2.52
CA LEU A 81 -0.14 7.72 2.04
C LEU A 81 -0.41 6.23 1.81
N LEU A 82 -1.17 5.57 2.70
CA LEU A 82 -1.64 4.20 2.51
C LEU A 82 -2.48 4.06 1.23
N MET A 83 -3.39 5.00 0.94
CA MET A 83 -4.19 4.98 -0.29
C MET A 83 -3.33 5.14 -1.55
N ILE A 84 -2.32 6.02 -1.51
CA ILE A 84 -1.35 6.18 -2.61
C ILE A 84 -0.55 4.89 -2.80
N GLU A 85 -0.03 4.33 -1.72
CA GLU A 85 0.76 3.10 -1.75
C GLU A 85 -0.07 1.91 -2.25
N ALA A 86 -1.31 1.75 -1.79
CA ALA A 86 -2.23 0.71 -2.24
C ALA A 86 -2.45 0.79 -3.75
N ARG A 87 -2.64 2.00 -4.31
CA ARG A 87 -2.73 2.21 -5.76
C ARG A 87 -1.44 1.78 -6.47
N ARG A 88 -0.27 2.20 -5.97
CA ARG A 88 1.04 1.84 -6.55
C ARG A 88 1.31 0.34 -6.48
N TYR A 89 0.85 -0.31 -5.42
CA TYR A 89 0.98 -1.75 -5.24
C TYR A 89 0.26 -2.54 -6.33
N ARG A 90 -0.91 -2.08 -6.81
CA ARG A 90 -1.60 -2.72 -7.94
C ARG A 90 -0.77 -2.71 -9.22
N PHE A 91 0.01 -1.66 -9.46
CA PHE A 91 0.94 -1.63 -10.60
C PHE A 91 2.09 -2.61 -10.38
N PHE A 92 2.72 -2.60 -9.21
CA PHE A 92 3.76 -3.56 -8.87
C PHE A 92 3.30 -5.01 -9.06
N ASP A 93 2.08 -5.32 -8.65
CA ASP A 93 1.49 -6.65 -8.76
C ASP A 93 1.41 -7.14 -10.22
N VAL A 94 1.03 -6.27 -11.16
CA VAL A 94 1.01 -6.59 -12.60
C VAL A 94 2.40 -6.95 -13.13
N TYR A 95 3.44 -6.18 -12.78
CA TYR A 95 4.81 -6.47 -13.24
C TYR A 95 5.37 -7.72 -12.55
N ARG A 96 5.09 -7.92 -11.26
CA ARG A 96 5.46 -9.13 -10.53
C ARG A 96 4.84 -10.36 -11.19
N TYR A 97 3.56 -10.31 -11.55
CA TYR A 97 2.87 -11.39 -12.26
C TYR A 97 3.58 -11.75 -13.56
N ARG A 98 3.89 -10.76 -14.41
CA ARG A 98 4.56 -10.99 -15.71
C ARG A 98 5.95 -11.58 -15.55
N VAL A 99 6.76 -11.06 -14.62
CA VAL A 99 8.09 -11.62 -14.30
C VAL A 99 7.95 -13.08 -13.86
N ARG A 100 6.99 -13.38 -12.98
CA ARG A 100 6.74 -14.74 -12.50
C ARG A 100 6.30 -15.71 -13.60
N GLN A 101 5.57 -15.25 -14.62
CA GLN A 101 5.24 -16.08 -15.78
C GLN A 101 6.50 -16.53 -16.53
N PHE A 102 7.46 -15.63 -16.77
CA PHE A 102 8.75 -15.99 -17.38
C PHE A 102 9.58 -16.91 -16.48
N GLU A 103 9.71 -16.60 -15.20
CA GLU A 103 10.47 -17.41 -14.25
C GLU A 103 9.96 -18.86 -14.22
N ARG A 104 8.64 -19.04 -14.14
CA ARG A 104 8.02 -20.37 -14.01
C ARG A 104 7.99 -21.15 -15.33
N HIS A 105 7.65 -20.50 -16.44
CA HIS A 105 7.32 -21.23 -17.67
C HIS A 105 8.41 -21.19 -18.73
N TYR A 106 9.32 -20.22 -18.67
CA TYR A 106 10.44 -20.12 -19.58
C TYR A 106 11.74 -20.57 -18.91
N PHE A 107 12.14 -19.91 -17.81
CA PHE A 107 13.43 -20.17 -17.17
C PHE A 107 13.45 -21.48 -16.38
N ALA A 108 12.42 -21.78 -15.57
CA ALA A 108 12.40 -23.04 -14.85
C ALA A 108 12.43 -24.25 -15.79
N GLN A 109 11.73 -24.19 -16.93
CA GLN A 109 11.77 -25.23 -17.96
C GLN A 109 13.16 -25.38 -18.60
N ALA A 110 13.94 -24.30 -18.70
CA ALA A 110 15.31 -24.37 -19.20
C ALA A 110 16.27 -25.08 -18.24
N PHE A 111 16.03 -24.97 -16.92
CA PHE A 111 16.87 -25.61 -15.90
C PHE A 111 16.41 -27.02 -15.51
N SER A 112 15.10 -27.24 -15.43
CA SER A 112 14.48 -28.51 -15.06
C SER A 112 13.18 -28.68 -15.85
N PRO A 113 13.26 -29.28 -17.05
CA PRO A 113 12.09 -29.48 -17.90
C PRO A 113 11.07 -30.39 -17.24
N VAL A 114 9.80 -30.00 -17.29
CA VAL A 114 8.66 -30.82 -16.84
C VAL A 114 7.70 -30.97 -18.02
N PRO A 115 7.29 -32.21 -18.39
CA PRO A 115 6.31 -32.42 -19.44
C PRO A 115 5.02 -31.64 -19.17
N ASP A 116 4.42 -31.05 -20.20
CA ASP A 116 3.15 -30.31 -20.13
C ASP A 116 3.08 -29.09 -19.18
N ALA A 117 4.22 -28.56 -18.73
CA ALA A 117 4.25 -27.53 -17.71
C ALA A 117 3.51 -26.21 -18.04
N SER A 118 3.21 -25.92 -19.31
CA SER A 118 2.37 -24.79 -19.69
C SER A 118 2.13 -24.68 -21.19
N ALA A 119 1.04 -25.25 -21.70
CA ALA A 119 0.67 -25.06 -23.10
C ALA A 119 0.25 -23.61 -23.42
N ASN A 120 -0.34 -22.88 -22.46
CA ASN A 120 -1.07 -21.62 -22.76
C ASN A 120 -0.49 -20.33 -22.13
N TRP A 121 0.63 -20.37 -21.40
CA TRP A 121 1.15 -19.21 -20.67
C TRP A 121 1.52 -18.03 -21.58
N GLN A 122 2.07 -18.31 -22.77
CA GLN A 122 2.42 -17.28 -23.77
C GLN A 122 1.17 -16.55 -24.28
N GLN A 123 0.07 -17.29 -24.46
CA GLN A 123 -1.21 -16.71 -24.85
C GLN A 123 -1.78 -15.82 -23.74
N ILE A 124 -1.71 -16.27 -22.48
CA ILE A 124 -2.14 -15.48 -21.31
C ILE A 124 -1.32 -14.19 -21.19
N LEU A 125 0.01 -14.29 -21.31
CA LEU A 125 0.90 -13.14 -21.29
C LEU A 125 0.60 -12.17 -22.45
N GLY A 126 0.44 -12.70 -23.67
CA GLY A 126 0.10 -11.91 -24.85
C GLY A 126 -1.23 -11.18 -24.67
N GLN A 127 -2.25 -11.84 -24.11
CA GLN A 127 -3.53 -11.22 -23.80
C GLN A 127 -3.38 -10.14 -22.72
N ASN A 128 -2.59 -10.39 -21.67
CA ASN A 128 -2.33 -9.39 -20.63
C ASN A 128 -1.55 -8.17 -21.14
N LEU A 129 -0.74 -8.34 -22.20
CA LEU A 129 -0.05 -7.23 -22.86
C LEU A 129 -0.98 -6.42 -23.76
N ARG A 130 -1.94 -7.08 -24.43
CA ARG A 130 -2.97 -6.41 -25.25
C ARG A 130 -4.00 -5.69 -24.40
N GLU A 131 -4.45 -6.33 -23.33
CA GLU A 131 -5.44 -5.82 -22.39
C GLU A 131 -4.89 -5.87 -20.96
N PRO A 132 -4.09 -4.87 -20.55
CA PRO A 132 -3.58 -4.80 -19.18
C PRO A 132 -4.74 -4.65 -18.19
N ARG A 133 -4.88 -5.62 -17.28
CA ARG A 133 -5.86 -5.59 -16.19
C ARG A 133 -5.15 -5.72 -14.85
N PHE A 134 -5.68 -5.05 -13.83
CA PHE A 134 -5.22 -5.24 -12.45
C PHE A 134 -5.82 -6.53 -11.90
N PHE A 135 -4.96 -7.41 -11.38
CA PHE A 135 -5.38 -8.68 -10.78
C PHE A 135 -5.94 -8.47 -9.38
N ILE A 136 -5.34 -7.57 -8.60
CA ILE A 136 -5.79 -7.23 -7.26
C ILE A 136 -6.75 -6.04 -7.24
N SER A 137 -7.81 -6.13 -6.43
CA SER A 137 -8.74 -5.03 -6.20
C SER A 137 -8.09 -3.92 -5.37
N THR A 138 -8.66 -2.71 -5.41
CA THR A 138 -8.16 -1.59 -4.57
C THR A 138 -8.31 -1.91 -3.08
N GLY A 139 -9.38 -2.62 -2.69
CA GLY A 139 -9.63 -3.00 -1.30
C GLY A 139 -8.59 -3.99 -0.78
N ASP A 140 -8.31 -5.04 -1.55
CA ASP A 140 -7.34 -6.06 -1.15
C ASP A 140 -5.91 -5.49 -1.10
N ALA A 141 -5.56 -4.63 -2.07
CA ALA A 141 -4.29 -3.92 -2.06
C ALA A 141 -4.12 -3.06 -0.80
N LEU A 142 -5.18 -2.34 -0.40
CA LEU A 142 -5.18 -1.56 0.84
C LEU A 142 -5.06 -2.45 2.08
N SER A 143 -5.82 -3.53 2.16
CA SER A 143 -5.77 -4.48 3.29
C SER A 143 -4.39 -5.12 3.46
N ARG A 144 -3.74 -5.55 2.36
CA ARG A 144 -2.38 -6.11 2.37
C ARG A 144 -1.37 -5.10 2.93
N ARG A 145 -1.43 -3.84 2.46
CA ARG A 145 -0.52 -2.78 2.89
C ARG A 145 -0.78 -2.30 4.32
N LEU A 146 -2.05 -2.21 4.69
CA LEU A 146 -2.46 -1.88 6.06
C LEU A 146 -1.88 -2.89 7.05
N ARG A 147 -2.15 -4.18 6.85
CA ARG A 147 -1.74 -5.25 7.77
C ARG A 147 -0.22 -5.36 7.91
N ARG A 148 0.53 -5.20 6.82
CA ARG A 148 1.99 -5.44 6.82
C ARG A 148 2.79 -4.24 7.32
N ASN A 149 2.40 -3.01 6.97
CA ASN A 149 3.24 -1.82 7.18
C ASN A 149 2.56 -0.75 8.04
N TYR A 150 1.30 -0.39 7.74
CA TYR A 150 0.68 0.83 8.28
C TYR A 150 -0.02 0.65 9.62
N ILE A 151 -0.44 -0.58 9.97
CA ILE A 151 -1.20 -0.82 11.21
C ILE A 151 -0.44 -0.35 12.45
N TRP A 152 0.88 -0.58 12.49
CA TRP A 152 1.73 -0.15 13.59
C TRP A 152 1.81 1.37 13.71
N MET A 153 1.88 2.09 12.59
CA MET A 153 1.88 3.56 12.59
C MET A 153 0.56 4.11 13.17
N PHE A 154 -0.57 3.53 12.78
CA PHE A 154 -1.87 3.91 13.33
C PHE A 154 -1.98 3.61 14.82
N LEU A 155 -1.51 2.46 15.28
CA LEU A 155 -1.54 2.10 16.70
C LEU A 155 -0.66 3.02 17.55
N ILE A 156 0.55 3.37 17.06
CA ILE A 156 1.43 4.32 17.74
C ILE A 156 0.77 5.70 17.82
N LEU A 157 0.19 6.19 16.71
CA LEU A 157 -0.55 7.45 16.70
C LEU A 157 -1.77 7.43 17.64
N LEU A 158 -2.49 6.31 17.71
CA LEU A 158 -3.62 6.13 18.63
C LEU A 158 -3.16 6.20 20.07
N ALA A 159 -2.10 5.48 20.43
CA ALA A 159 -1.55 5.47 21.77
C ALA A 159 -1.10 6.88 22.18
N ALA A 160 -0.41 7.60 21.29
CA ALA A 160 -0.02 8.99 21.51
C ALA A 160 -1.23 9.91 21.69
N TRP A 161 -2.29 9.71 20.89
CA TRP A 161 -3.49 10.52 20.97
C TRP A 161 -4.26 10.27 22.27
N VAL A 162 -4.44 9.00 22.67
CA VAL A 162 -5.03 8.61 23.94
C VAL A 162 -4.24 9.19 25.11
N LEU A 163 -2.91 9.08 25.08
CA LEU A 163 -2.03 9.67 26.12
C LEU A 163 -2.23 11.18 26.22
N LYS A 164 -2.33 11.88 25.08
CA LYS A 164 -2.48 13.34 25.03
C LYS A 164 -3.82 13.82 25.62
N ILE A 165 -4.93 13.14 25.33
CA ILE A 165 -6.25 13.50 25.87
C ILE A 165 -6.44 13.04 27.34
N SER A 166 -5.73 11.98 27.74
CA SER A 166 -5.84 11.37 29.07
C SER A 166 -4.82 11.92 30.07
N THR A 167 -3.99 12.91 29.73
CA THR A 167 -3.02 13.48 30.68
C THR A 167 -3.35 14.95 30.92
N PRO A 168 -4.08 15.29 31.99
CA PRO A 168 -4.41 16.68 32.32
C PRO A 168 -3.17 17.57 32.44
N LYS A 169 -2.06 17.00 32.95
CA LYS A 169 -0.76 17.67 33.09
C LYS A 169 -0.12 18.11 31.77
N LEU A 170 -0.51 17.54 30.63
CA LEU A 170 -0.04 18.00 29.32
C LEU A 170 -0.89 19.14 28.77
N GLN A 171 -2.04 19.47 29.36
CA GLN A 171 -2.94 20.49 28.83
C GLN A 171 -3.11 21.70 29.77
N HIS A 172 -3.00 21.52 31.08
CA HIS A 172 -3.13 22.61 32.06
C HIS A 172 -2.05 22.50 33.13
N GLU A 173 -1.25 23.57 33.29
CA GLU A 173 -0.27 23.70 34.37
C GLU A 173 -0.95 23.51 35.74
N GLY A 174 -0.36 22.67 36.59
CA GLY A 174 -0.32 22.97 38.02
C GLY A 174 -1.40 22.41 38.95
N ASN A 175 -2.08 21.28 38.70
CA ASN A 175 -2.89 20.69 39.77
C ASN A 175 -2.79 19.18 39.99
N SER A 176 -3.01 18.82 41.25
CA SER A 176 -2.53 17.66 42.00
C SER A 176 -2.91 16.26 41.47
N LEU A 177 -2.16 15.27 41.98
CA LEU A 177 -2.10 13.86 41.62
C LEU A 177 -3.43 13.10 41.89
N GLY A 178 -4.49 13.39 41.14
CA GLY A 178 -5.75 12.65 41.20
C GLY A 178 -5.92 11.72 40.00
N ILE A 179 -5.63 10.42 40.16
CA ILE A 179 -5.99 9.37 39.19
C ILE A 179 -7.48 9.04 39.38
N SER A 180 -8.34 10.01 39.13
CA SER A 180 -9.78 9.80 38.99
C SER A 180 -10.20 10.59 37.77
N GLN A 181 -9.93 10.04 36.59
CA GLN A 181 -10.39 10.61 35.34
C GLN A 181 -11.88 10.34 35.24
N SER A 182 -12.71 11.38 35.29
CA SER A 182 -14.08 11.22 34.86
C SER A 182 -14.08 11.03 33.35
N PHE A 183 -14.91 10.12 32.83
CA PHE A 183 -15.14 9.99 31.38
C PHE A 183 -15.46 11.35 30.74
N GLN A 184 -16.11 12.23 31.51
CA GLN A 184 -16.46 13.59 31.11
C GLN A 184 -15.24 14.49 30.87
N ASP A 185 -14.14 14.31 31.61
CA ASP A 185 -12.91 15.07 31.42
C ASP A 185 -12.22 14.68 30.10
N VAL A 186 -12.19 13.37 29.79
CA VAL A 186 -11.64 12.85 28.53
C VAL A 186 -12.43 13.36 27.33
N VAL A 187 -13.77 13.37 27.43
CA VAL A 187 -14.65 13.92 26.38
C VAL A 187 -14.39 15.41 26.18
N THR A 188 -14.20 16.17 27.27
CA THR A 188 -13.93 17.61 27.19
C THR A 188 -12.55 17.89 26.57
N ASN A 189 -11.54 17.12 26.93
CA ASN A 189 -10.17 17.25 26.41
C ASN A 189 -10.04 16.83 24.94
N ALA A 190 -11.03 16.11 24.40
CA ALA A 190 -11.08 15.70 23.00
C ALA A 190 -11.76 16.74 22.09
N ASN A 191 -12.21 17.89 22.61
CA ASN A 191 -12.80 18.97 21.83
C ASN A 191 -11.81 19.48 20.77
N LEU A 192 -12.26 19.50 19.51
CA LEU A 192 -11.46 20.00 18.39
C LEU A 192 -12.08 21.30 17.86
N GLY A 193 -11.67 22.43 18.45
CA GLY A 193 -12.26 23.74 18.14
C GLY A 193 -13.78 23.73 18.40
N PRO A 194 -14.63 23.98 17.38
CA PRO A 194 -16.08 23.96 17.53
C PRO A 194 -16.68 22.54 17.60
N ILE A 195 -15.89 21.49 17.32
CA ILE A 195 -16.38 20.11 17.27
C ILE A 195 -16.35 19.52 18.68
N PRO A 196 -17.51 19.10 19.24
CA PRO A 196 -17.56 18.46 20.55
C PRO A 196 -16.77 17.15 20.56
N GLY A 197 -16.05 16.90 21.65
CA GLY A 197 -15.12 15.78 21.77
C GLY A 197 -15.79 14.41 21.70
N LEU A 198 -17.09 14.32 22.00
CA LEU A 198 -17.87 13.10 21.76
C LEU A 198 -17.89 12.71 20.28
N PHE A 199 -18.04 13.68 19.36
CA PHE A 199 -17.99 13.43 17.92
C PHE A 199 -16.58 13.06 17.47
N VAL A 200 -15.56 13.68 18.06
CA VAL A 200 -14.15 13.35 17.77
C VAL A 200 -13.85 11.91 18.20
N LEU A 201 -14.23 11.52 19.42
CA LEU A 201 -14.09 10.15 19.93
C LEU A 201 -14.83 9.16 19.05
N ALA A 202 -16.10 9.43 18.72
CA ALA A 202 -16.89 8.58 17.84
C ALA A 202 -16.26 8.41 16.45
N ALA A 203 -15.74 9.49 15.86
CA ALA A 203 -15.07 9.45 14.56
C ALA A 203 -13.77 8.64 14.60
N VAL A 204 -12.95 8.83 15.64
CA VAL A 204 -11.72 8.04 15.84
C VAL A 204 -12.06 6.57 16.05
N THR A 205 -13.00 6.25 16.93
CA THR A 205 -13.44 4.86 17.16
C THR A 205 -13.97 4.22 15.87
N ALA A 206 -14.83 4.91 15.13
CA ALA A 206 -15.35 4.42 13.85
C ALA A 206 -14.22 4.19 12.83
N PHE A 207 -13.25 5.09 12.75
CA PHE A 207 -12.09 4.95 11.88
C PHE A 207 -11.22 3.73 12.25
N PHE A 208 -10.96 3.50 13.54
CA PHE A 208 -10.18 2.34 13.98
C PHE A 208 -10.94 1.01 13.84
N LEU A 209 -12.26 1.02 14.01
CA LEU A 209 -13.11 -0.14 13.68
C LEU A 209 -13.07 -0.45 12.18
N TRP A 210 -13.09 0.58 11.33
CA TRP A 210 -12.93 0.43 9.89
C TRP A 210 -11.55 -0.12 9.53
N LEU A 211 -10.47 0.38 10.14
CA LEU A 211 -9.11 -0.17 9.96
C LEU A 211 -9.03 -1.63 10.40
N LEU A 212 -9.66 -1.99 11.52
CA LEU A 212 -9.72 -3.36 12.01
C LEU A 212 -10.45 -4.27 11.03
N TYR A 213 -11.62 -3.85 10.55
CA TYR A 213 -12.37 -4.55 9.51
C TYR A 213 -11.52 -4.74 8.24
N ALA A 214 -10.91 -3.66 7.73
CA ALA A 214 -10.05 -3.71 6.55
C ALA A 214 -8.84 -4.61 6.77
N CYS A 215 -8.28 -4.64 7.99
CA CYS A 215 -7.18 -5.51 8.35
C CYS A 215 -7.60 -6.98 8.35
N LEU A 216 -8.76 -7.32 8.93
CA LEU A 216 -9.25 -8.69 9.12
C LEU A 216 -9.95 -9.29 7.89
N ARG A 217 -10.44 -8.44 6.97
CA ARG A 217 -11.11 -8.87 5.75
C ARG A 217 -10.29 -9.92 5.00
N THR A 218 -10.95 -11.04 4.67
CA THR A 218 -10.44 -12.09 3.79
C THR A 218 -10.28 -11.54 2.37
N GLN A 219 -9.16 -11.89 1.73
CA GLN A 219 -8.79 -11.36 0.42
C GLN A 219 -9.15 -12.42 -0.64
N ASP A 220 -9.73 -11.97 -1.76
CA ASP A 220 -10.08 -12.86 -2.86
C ASP A 220 -8.81 -13.25 -3.63
N ASP A 221 -8.18 -14.37 -3.28
CA ASP A 221 -7.00 -14.94 -3.96
C ASP A 221 -7.31 -15.54 -5.34
N THR A 222 -8.41 -15.12 -5.96
CA THR A 222 -8.90 -15.60 -7.26
C THR A 222 -7.89 -15.43 -8.42
N GLY A 223 -6.82 -14.64 -8.25
CA GLY A 223 -5.70 -14.53 -9.20
C GLY A 223 -4.39 -15.19 -8.75
N GLU A 224 -4.29 -15.67 -7.51
CA GLU A 224 -3.06 -16.19 -6.90
C GLU A 224 -2.98 -17.72 -6.81
N SER A 225 -4.01 -18.47 -7.25
CA SER A 225 -4.12 -19.93 -7.15
C SER A 225 -3.03 -20.75 -7.88
N GLY A 226 -2.01 -20.09 -8.45
CA GLY A 226 -0.82 -20.72 -9.03
C GLY A 226 0.51 -20.32 -8.40
N PHE A 227 0.55 -19.35 -7.46
CA PHE A 227 1.81 -18.92 -6.84
C PHE A 227 1.97 -19.64 -5.50
N GLY A 228 2.94 -20.56 -5.41
CA GLY A 228 3.31 -21.14 -4.11
C GLY A 228 3.70 -20.02 -3.13
N GLU A 229 3.22 -20.11 -1.89
CA GLU A 229 3.58 -19.18 -0.84
C GLU A 229 5.09 -19.23 -0.61
N VAL A 230 5.80 -18.21 -1.08
CA VAL A 230 7.16 -17.96 -0.61
C VAL A 230 6.99 -17.25 0.73
N HIS A 231 6.97 -18.03 1.81
CA HIS A 231 7.21 -17.50 3.15
C HIS A 231 8.59 -16.84 3.15
N VAL A 232 8.62 -15.52 3.37
CA VAL A 232 9.81 -14.75 3.72
C VAL A 232 9.57 -14.19 5.11
#